data_AF-A0A7S2DHX0-F1
#
_entry.id   AF-A0A7S2DHX0-F1
#
_cell.length_a   1.000
_cell.length_b   1.000
_cell.length_c   1.000
_cell.angle_alpha   90.00
_cell.angle_beta   90.00
_cell.angle_gamma   90.00
#
_symmetry.space_group_name_H-M   'P 1'
#
loop_
_entity.id
_entity.type
_entity.pdbx_description
1 polymer ?
#
loop_
_entity_poly.entity_id
_entity_poly.type
_entity_poly.pdbx_seq_one_letter_code
_entity_poly.pdbx_strand_id
1 'polypeptide(L)'
;LGTAYRDLILSEVPIMATWDDHDFCQNNYGASCPLYNGVDFRPISQKNFLHNLNIPNNEDPRHSTQEGVYTSNIFAESQTERTHVITLDARYHRSPTYTSYGGCEGVESTMLGDAQWTWLRGEFNRKSEVKVIASGIQVLPPVVAEDLTCCARSDSASRLAFEAAVASLGETGLQGTHYESWAEIPWERELLLRLAQQSLNDGNARAIVFVSGDQHWGELMRKELPAHADFGDAQFVFEVSARDMTQ
;
A
#
# COMPACT_ATOMS: atom_id res chain seq x y z
N LEU A 1 18.99 -11.92 15.90
CA LEU A 1 17.80 -12.61 15.31
C LEU A 1 17.55 -13.88 16.10
N GLY A 2 16.38 -14.02 16.71
CA GLY A 2 16.01 -15.19 17.53
C GLY A 2 15.81 -16.46 16.70
N THR A 3 15.80 -17.62 17.35
CA THR A 3 15.64 -18.93 16.68
C THR A 3 14.32 -19.03 15.91
N ALA A 4 13.23 -18.46 16.44
CA ALA A 4 11.90 -18.52 15.82
C ALA A 4 11.81 -17.85 14.43
N TYR A 5 12.43 -16.68 14.24
CA TYR A 5 12.43 -15.99 12.93
C TYR A 5 13.23 -16.77 11.89
N ARG A 6 14.36 -17.35 12.32
CA ARG A 6 15.16 -18.23 11.47
C ARG A 6 14.39 -19.49 11.10
N ASP A 7 13.68 -20.10 12.05
CA ASP A 7 12.87 -21.29 11.82
C ASP A 7 11.71 -21.01 10.84
N LEU A 8 11.11 -19.82 10.91
CA LEU A 8 10.10 -19.37 9.94
C LEU A 8 10.68 -19.27 8.53
N ILE A 9 11.79 -18.55 8.34
CA ILE A 9 12.43 -18.39 7.02
C ILE A 9 12.88 -19.72 6.43
N LEU A 10 13.30 -20.67 7.29
CA LEU A 10 13.75 -21.99 6.87
C LEU A 10 12.59 -22.99 6.72
N SER A 11 11.34 -22.59 6.98
CA SER A 11 10.18 -23.46 6.82
C SER A 11 9.82 -23.66 5.34
N GLU A 12 9.04 -24.70 5.05
CA GLU A 12 8.50 -24.95 3.70
C GLU A 12 7.28 -24.08 3.36
N VAL A 13 6.86 -23.20 4.27
CA VAL A 13 5.72 -22.29 4.05
C VAL A 13 6.19 -21.09 3.22
N PRO A 14 5.58 -20.80 2.06
CA PRO A 14 5.93 -19.61 1.29
C PRO A 14 5.71 -18.33 2.10
N ILE A 15 6.75 -17.52 2.22
CA ILE A 15 6.69 -16.21 2.89
C ILE A 15 6.58 -15.13 1.83
N MET A 16 5.55 -14.29 1.95
CA MET A 16 5.42 -13.05 1.20
C MET A 16 5.39 -11.91 2.21
N ALA A 17 6.17 -10.86 1.95
CA ALA A 17 6.31 -9.73 2.85
C ALA A 17 6.35 -8.42 2.08
N THR A 18 6.02 -7.35 2.79
CA THR A 18 6.38 -5.98 2.47
C THR A 18 6.96 -5.35 3.74
N TRP A 19 7.50 -4.15 3.63
CA TRP A 19 8.06 -3.41 4.75
C TRP A 19 7.16 -2.26 5.21
N ASP A 20 7.59 -1.65 6.31
CA ASP A 20 7.18 -0.30 6.66
C ASP A 20 8.39 0.61 6.96
N ASP A 21 8.17 1.77 7.59
CA ASP A 21 9.24 2.75 7.83
C ASP A 21 10.44 2.16 8.58
N HIS A 22 10.22 1.34 9.61
CA HIS A 22 11.26 0.76 10.45
C HIS A 22 12.23 -0.18 9.71
N ASP A 23 11.84 -0.73 8.56
CA ASP A 23 12.72 -1.54 7.70
C ASP A 23 13.34 -0.73 6.55
N PHE A 24 12.73 0.40 6.20
CA PHE A 24 13.06 1.19 5.02
C PHE A 24 13.89 2.44 5.34
N CYS A 25 13.38 3.32 6.20
CA CYS A 25 13.99 4.60 6.57
C CYS A 25 13.46 5.09 7.95
N GLN A 26 12.95 6.32 8.03
CA GLN A 26 12.21 6.85 9.17
C GLN A 26 10.78 7.20 8.72
N ASN A 27 9.86 7.34 9.68
CA ASN A 27 8.45 7.68 9.46
C ASN A 27 8.30 8.83 8.46
N ASN A 28 7.33 8.72 7.54
CA ASN A 28 6.91 9.74 6.58
C ASN A 28 7.96 10.23 5.56
N TYR A 29 9.18 9.71 5.54
CA TYR A 29 10.18 10.18 4.58
C TYR A 29 9.94 9.66 3.16
N GLY A 30 9.62 8.38 3.01
CA GLY A 30 9.45 7.74 1.71
C GLY A 30 10.58 8.07 0.72
N ALA A 31 10.23 8.65 -0.43
CA ALA A 31 11.16 9.09 -1.47
C ALA A 31 12.15 10.19 -1.01
N SER A 32 11.83 10.92 0.06
CA SER A 32 12.70 11.95 0.64
C SER A 32 13.64 11.41 1.74
N CYS A 33 13.81 10.09 1.85
CA CYS A 33 14.78 9.50 2.78
C CYS A 33 16.16 10.19 2.67
N PRO A 34 16.72 10.74 3.76
CA PRO A 34 17.91 11.58 3.67
C PRO A 34 19.12 10.83 3.13
N LEU A 35 19.91 11.51 2.29
CA LEU A 35 21.22 10.99 1.90
C LEU A 35 22.16 11.00 3.10
N TYR A 36 22.78 9.87 3.42
CA TYR A 36 23.87 9.84 4.40
C TYR A 36 25.20 9.80 3.65
N ASN A 37 26.01 10.84 3.82
CA ASN A 37 27.26 11.07 3.07
C ASN A 37 27.09 11.02 1.54
N GLY A 38 25.95 11.53 1.04
CA GLY A 38 25.64 11.56 -0.40
C GLY A 38 25.17 10.22 -0.98
N VAL A 39 24.89 9.22 -0.14
CA VAL A 39 24.41 7.90 -0.55
C VAL A 39 22.91 7.78 -0.31
N ASP A 40 22.19 7.27 -1.31
CA ASP A 40 20.76 6.92 -1.22
C ASP A 40 20.59 5.58 -0.49
N PHE A 41 19.82 5.57 0.59
CA PHE A 41 19.61 4.39 1.44
C PHE A 41 18.52 3.46 0.94
N ARG A 42 17.61 3.92 0.09
CA ARG A 42 16.48 3.13 -0.39
C ARG A 42 16.91 1.82 -1.07
N PRO A 43 17.87 1.80 -2.02
CA PRO A 43 18.37 0.55 -2.59
C PRO A 43 19.15 -0.32 -1.58
N ILE A 44 19.73 0.29 -0.53
CA ILE A 44 20.43 -0.44 0.54
C ILE A 44 19.41 -1.17 1.43
N SER A 45 18.33 -0.48 1.84
CA SER A 45 17.22 -1.07 2.58
C SER A 45 16.57 -2.19 1.79
N GLN A 46 16.31 -2.00 0.49
CA GLN A 46 15.83 -3.06 -0.41
C GLN A 46 16.72 -4.30 -0.40
N LYS A 47 18.03 -4.10 -0.57
CA LYS A 47 18.99 -5.20 -0.54
C LYS A 47 18.99 -5.94 0.80
N ASN A 48 18.90 -5.22 1.92
CA ASN A 48 18.86 -5.82 3.25
C ASN A 48 17.56 -6.59 3.49
N PHE A 49 16.42 -6.05 3.06
CA PHE A 49 15.12 -6.72 3.12
C PHE A 49 15.16 -8.08 2.39
N LEU A 50 15.63 -8.08 1.14
CA LEU A 50 15.75 -9.30 0.34
C LEU A 50 16.74 -10.31 0.94
N HIS A 51 17.86 -9.81 1.49
CA HIS A 51 18.83 -10.64 2.18
C HIS A 51 18.25 -11.32 3.43
N ASN A 52 17.54 -10.56 4.26
CA ASN A 52 16.97 -11.05 5.51
C ASN A 52 15.83 -12.05 5.31
N LEU A 53 15.15 -12.01 4.17
CA LEU A 53 14.11 -12.96 3.79
C LEU A 53 14.63 -14.13 2.93
N ASN A 54 15.95 -14.21 2.69
CA ASN A 54 16.57 -15.21 1.81
C ASN A 54 15.92 -15.28 0.42
N ILE A 55 15.52 -14.14 -0.16
CA ILE A 55 14.93 -14.11 -1.49
C ILE A 55 16.00 -14.51 -2.54
N PRO A 56 15.78 -15.57 -3.34
CA PRO A 56 16.76 -16.03 -4.32
C PRO A 56 17.16 -14.94 -5.33
N ASN A 57 18.45 -14.80 -5.58
CA ASN A 57 19.00 -13.76 -6.47
C ASN A 57 18.93 -14.13 -7.96
N ASN A 58 18.55 -15.37 -8.30
CA ASN A 58 18.80 -15.89 -9.64
C ASN A 58 17.83 -15.43 -10.72
N GLU A 59 16.67 -14.84 -10.40
CA GLU A 59 15.77 -14.21 -11.41
C GLU A 59 14.82 -13.16 -10.80
N ASP A 60 14.94 -12.83 -9.51
CA ASP A 60 13.98 -11.92 -8.87
C ASP A 60 14.31 -10.45 -9.22
N PRO A 61 13.39 -9.72 -9.87
CA PRO A 61 13.65 -8.37 -10.36
C PRO A 61 13.98 -7.38 -9.24
N ARG A 62 13.57 -7.67 -7.98
CA ARG A 62 13.87 -6.84 -6.81
C ARG A 62 15.37 -6.78 -6.49
N HIS A 63 16.19 -7.69 -7.01
CA HIS A 63 17.65 -7.62 -6.86
C HIS A 63 18.33 -6.72 -7.90
N SER A 64 17.65 -6.30 -8.97
CA SER A 64 18.34 -5.66 -10.12
C SER A 64 17.57 -4.57 -10.86
N THR A 65 16.32 -4.80 -11.25
CA THR A 65 15.59 -3.93 -12.19
C THR A 65 14.33 -3.31 -11.61
N GLN A 66 13.89 -3.78 -10.44
CA GLN A 66 12.73 -3.26 -9.75
C GLN A 66 13.15 -2.42 -8.54
N GLU A 67 12.57 -1.24 -8.43
CA GLU A 67 12.63 -0.38 -7.26
C GLU A 67 11.44 -0.66 -6.34
N GLY A 68 11.69 -0.96 -5.08
CA GLY A 68 10.71 -1.38 -4.10
C GLY A 68 10.47 -2.89 -4.02
N VAL A 69 9.85 -3.33 -2.92
CA VAL A 69 9.75 -4.77 -2.54
C VAL A 69 8.45 -5.46 -2.95
N TYR A 70 7.59 -4.77 -3.70
CA TYR A 70 6.29 -5.27 -4.12
C TYR A 70 6.37 -6.58 -4.92
N THR A 71 5.42 -7.49 -4.69
CA THR A 71 5.35 -8.77 -5.41
C THR A 71 3.94 -9.37 -5.34
N SER A 72 3.67 -10.42 -6.12
CA SER A 72 2.41 -11.14 -6.08
C SER A 72 2.59 -12.64 -6.28
N ASN A 73 1.65 -13.43 -5.79
CA ASN A 73 1.55 -14.84 -6.10
C ASN A 73 0.09 -15.30 -6.08
N ILE A 74 -0.25 -16.23 -6.97
CA ILE A 74 -1.56 -16.87 -6.98
C ILE A 74 -1.40 -18.30 -6.44
N PHE A 75 -1.92 -18.53 -5.25
CA PHE A 75 -2.06 -19.85 -4.67
C PHE A 75 -3.35 -20.47 -5.19
N ALA A 76 -3.26 -21.62 -5.84
CA ALA A 76 -4.39 -22.27 -6.49
C ALA A 76 -4.42 -23.76 -6.15
N GLU A 77 -5.53 -24.22 -5.56
CA GLU A 77 -5.81 -25.65 -5.37
C GLU A 77 -6.57 -26.22 -6.57
N SER A 78 -7.31 -25.37 -7.29
CA SER A 78 -8.05 -25.72 -8.49
C SER A 78 -8.17 -24.52 -9.44
N GLN A 79 -8.85 -24.69 -10.59
CA GLN A 79 -9.12 -23.56 -11.49
C GLN A 79 -10.04 -22.51 -10.87
N THR A 80 -10.88 -22.93 -9.92
CA THR A 80 -11.81 -22.04 -9.22
C THR A 80 -11.22 -21.57 -7.90
N GLU A 81 -10.59 -22.43 -7.10
CA GLU A 81 -10.07 -22.06 -5.78
C GLU A 81 -8.69 -21.40 -5.89
N ARG A 82 -8.70 -20.08 -6.07
CA ARG A 82 -7.51 -19.28 -6.31
C ARG A 82 -7.47 -18.06 -5.38
N THR A 83 -6.45 -18.00 -4.54
CA THR A 83 -6.15 -16.84 -3.69
C THR A 83 -4.96 -16.10 -4.29
N HIS A 84 -5.16 -14.83 -4.63
CA HIS A 84 -4.11 -13.97 -5.15
C HIS A 84 -3.61 -13.07 -4.03
N VAL A 85 -2.40 -13.31 -3.57
CA VAL A 85 -1.73 -12.46 -2.57
C VAL A 85 -0.88 -11.43 -3.32
N ILE A 86 -1.05 -10.16 -2.99
CA ILE A 86 -0.35 -9.02 -3.56
C ILE A 86 0.26 -8.25 -2.40
N THR A 87 1.56 -8.02 -2.40
CA THR A 87 2.22 -7.16 -1.42
C THR A 87 2.63 -5.85 -2.09
N LEU A 88 2.21 -4.73 -1.52
CA LEU A 88 2.53 -3.38 -2.00
C LEU A 88 3.71 -2.82 -1.22
N ASP A 89 4.61 -2.13 -1.90
CA ASP A 89 5.55 -1.21 -1.30
C ASP A 89 4.91 0.19 -1.21
N ALA A 90 4.63 0.68 0.00
CA ALA A 90 4.04 2.00 0.22
C ALA A 90 5.08 3.00 0.79
N ARG A 91 6.38 2.75 0.54
CA ARG A 91 7.50 3.53 1.09
C ARG A 91 8.46 4.03 0.02
N TYR A 92 8.91 3.17 -0.88
CA TYR A 92 10.06 3.47 -1.76
C TYR A 92 9.91 4.77 -2.57
N HIS A 93 8.72 4.98 -3.14
CA HIS A 93 8.39 6.13 -3.98
C HIS A 93 7.44 7.12 -3.31
N ARG A 94 7.01 6.87 -2.08
CA ARG A 94 6.00 7.69 -1.42
C ARG A 94 6.48 9.15 -1.28
N SER A 95 5.70 10.09 -1.78
CA SER A 95 5.96 11.53 -1.66
C SER A 95 5.83 12.00 -0.20
N PRO A 96 6.54 13.08 0.17
CA PRO A 96 6.38 13.70 1.49
C PRO A 96 4.96 14.16 1.74
N THR A 97 4.39 13.76 2.88
CA THR A 97 3.04 14.15 3.29
C THR A 97 3.01 15.34 4.24
N TYR A 98 4.17 15.75 4.77
CA TYR A 98 4.35 16.99 5.55
C TYR A 98 5.68 17.67 5.21
N THR A 99 5.73 19.00 5.31
CA THR A 99 6.93 19.80 4.97
C THR A 99 8.15 19.50 5.83
N SER A 100 7.97 18.86 6.99
CA SER A 100 9.06 18.41 7.86
C SER A 100 9.85 17.23 7.29
N TYR A 101 9.29 16.50 6.32
CA TYR A 101 9.89 15.30 5.73
C TYR A 101 10.35 15.51 4.28
N GLY A 102 9.99 16.64 3.66
CA GLY A 102 10.40 16.99 2.31
C GLY A 102 9.56 18.12 1.73
N GLY A 103 9.83 18.51 0.48
CA GLY A 103 9.01 19.50 -0.22
C GLY A 103 7.66 18.89 -0.62
N CYS A 104 6.56 19.59 -0.35
CA CYS A 104 5.25 19.16 -0.82
C CYS A 104 5.21 19.19 -2.36
N GLU A 105 4.73 18.09 -2.95
CA GLU A 105 4.58 17.94 -4.40
C GLU A 105 3.14 18.23 -4.87
N GLY A 106 2.23 18.52 -3.94
CA GLY A 106 0.85 18.88 -4.22
C GLY A 106 0.10 17.74 -4.91
N VAL A 107 -0.64 18.04 -5.99
CA VAL A 107 -1.41 17.05 -6.76
C VAL A 107 -0.54 15.99 -7.45
N GLU A 108 0.77 16.23 -7.58
CA GLU A 108 1.72 15.28 -8.15
C GLU A 108 2.25 14.28 -7.10
N SER A 109 1.85 14.42 -5.82
CA SER A 109 2.26 13.46 -4.79
C SER A 109 1.74 12.06 -5.09
N THR A 110 2.59 11.07 -4.85
CA THR A 110 2.34 9.66 -5.13
C THR A 110 2.59 8.79 -3.91
N MET A 111 1.85 7.69 -3.79
CA MET A 111 2.06 6.62 -2.81
C MET A 111 2.92 5.52 -3.44
N LEU A 112 2.64 5.15 -4.70
CA LEU A 112 3.36 4.10 -5.44
C LEU A 112 4.02 4.68 -6.70
N GLY A 113 5.23 4.25 -7.06
CA GLY A 113 5.85 4.68 -8.31
C GLY A 113 5.10 4.17 -9.56
N ASP A 114 5.25 4.86 -10.70
CA ASP A 114 4.60 4.52 -11.97
C ASP A 114 4.73 3.05 -12.38
N ALA A 115 5.92 2.47 -12.16
CA ALA A 115 6.19 1.07 -12.46
C ALA A 115 5.31 0.13 -11.61
N GLN A 116 5.18 0.42 -10.32
CA GLN A 116 4.35 -0.34 -9.40
C GLN A 116 2.86 -0.13 -9.69
N TRP A 117 2.42 1.09 -10.02
CA TRP A 117 1.04 1.34 -10.45
C TRP A 117 0.68 0.56 -11.72
N THR A 118 1.56 0.58 -12.71
CA THR A 118 1.39 -0.15 -13.97
C THR A 118 1.29 -1.65 -13.71
N TRP A 119 2.20 -2.18 -12.89
CA TRP A 119 2.17 -3.57 -12.46
C TRP A 119 0.86 -3.93 -11.72
N LEU A 120 0.47 -3.12 -10.74
CA LEU A 120 -0.70 -3.38 -9.89
C LEU A 120 -2.01 -3.39 -10.70
N ARG A 121 -2.15 -2.52 -11.70
CA ARG A 121 -3.29 -2.59 -12.65
C ARG A 121 -3.35 -3.95 -13.35
N GLY A 122 -2.20 -4.49 -13.75
CA GLY A 122 -2.10 -5.85 -14.30
C GLY A 122 -2.54 -6.92 -13.30
N GLU A 123 -2.15 -6.79 -12.03
CA GLU A 123 -2.53 -7.74 -10.97
C GLU A 123 -4.03 -7.74 -10.65
N PHE A 124 -4.69 -6.59 -10.69
CA PHE A 124 -6.15 -6.49 -10.55
C PHE A 124 -6.89 -7.20 -11.69
N ASN A 125 -6.34 -7.19 -12.91
CA ASN A 125 -6.92 -7.88 -14.06
C ASN A 125 -6.74 -9.41 -14.06
N ARG A 126 -5.88 -9.96 -13.20
CA ARG A 126 -5.68 -11.41 -13.09
C ARG A 126 -6.80 -12.04 -12.26
N LYS A 127 -7.54 -12.99 -12.83
CA LYS A 127 -8.67 -13.66 -12.15
C LYS A 127 -8.23 -14.52 -10.95
N SER A 128 -8.91 -14.34 -9.83
CA SER A 128 -8.78 -15.12 -8.58
C SER A 128 -10.05 -14.96 -7.75
N GLU A 129 -10.47 -15.96 -6.98
CA GLU A 129 -11.69 -15.82 -6.15
C GLU A 129 -11.53 -14.75 -5.06
N VAL A 130 -10.37 -14.73 -4.41
CA VAL A 130 -10.03 -13.75 -3.38
C VAL A 130 -8.72 -13.09 -3.74
N LYS A 131 -8.67 -11.75 -3.62
CA LYS A 131 -7.42 -11.00 -3.61
C LYS A 131 -7.13 -10.53 -2.19
N VAL A 132 -5.96 -10.88 -1.67
CA VAL A 132 -5.43 -10.37 -0.40
C VAL A 132 -4.34 -9.37 -0.75
N ILE A 133 -4.52 -8.11 -0.37
CA ILE A 133 -3.61 -7.01 -0.72
C ILE A 133 -2.97 -6.49 0.56
N ALA A 134 -1.69 -6.77 0.75
CA ALA A 134 -0.93 -6.34 1.91
C ALA A 134 -0.26 -4.98 1.67
N SER A 135 -0.32 -4.09 2.67
CA SER A 135 0.37 -2.80 2.70
C SER A 135 0.99 -2.58 4.08
N GLY A 136 2.13 -1.89 4.17
CA GLY A 136 2.75 -1.56 5.47
C GLY A 136 1.86 -0.67 6.33
N ILE A 137 1.09 0.21 5.69
CA ILE A 137 0.22 1.21 6.31
C ILE A 137 -1.26 0.97 5.98
N GLN A 138 -2.16 1.55 6.77
CA GLN A 138 -3.61 1.34 6.59
C GLN A 138 -4.17 1.95 5.30
N VAL A 139 -5.12 1.25 4.68
CA VAL A 139 -5.73 1.60 3.39
C VAL A 139 -7.11 2.22 3.53
N LEU A 140 -8.01 1.61 4.31
CA LEU A 140 -9.43 1.95 4.37
C LEU A 140 -9.83 3.07 5.33
N PRO A 141 -9.13 3.37 6.44
CA PRO A 141 -9.48 4.49 7.27
C PRO A 141 -9.42 5.82 6.48
N PRO A 142 -10.40 6.71 6.65
CA PRO A 142 -10.29 8.08 6.15
C PRO A 142 -9.24 8.85 6.98
N VAL A 143 -8.74 9.98 6.48
CA VAL A 143 -7.89 10.90 7.27
C VAL A 143 -8.76 11.95 7.95
N VAL A 144 -8.30 12.46 9.09
CA VAL A 144 -9.00 13.55 9.78
C VAL A 144 -8.96 14.86 8.98
N ALA A 145 -10.09 15.57 8.95
CA ALA A 145 -10.27 16.83 8.20
C ALA A 145 -9.35 17.96 8.63
N GLU A 146 -8.94 17.96 9.90
CA GLU A 146 -8.50 19.18 10.58
C GLU A 146 -7.00 19.46 10.42
N ASP A 147 -6.21 18.50 9.90
CA ASP A 147 -4.79 18.73 9.70
C ASP A 147 -4.53 19.55 8.42
N LEU A 148 -4.40 20.86 8.60
CA LEU A 148 -4.04 21.82 7.56
C LEU A 148 -2.53 21.82 7.22
N THR A 149 -1.73 21.01 7.90
CA THR A 149 -0.27 20.92 7.68
C THR A 149 0.14 19.81 6.71
N CYS A 150 -0.83 18.98 6.29
CA CYS A 150 -0.61 17.93 5.29
C CYS A 150 -0.41 18.51 3.88
N CYS A 151 0.56 17.99 3.14
CA CYS A 151 0.88 18.36 1.76
C CYS A 151 -0.31 18.17 0.80
N ALA A 152 -1.21 17.23 1.07
CA ALA A 152 -2.43 17.07 0.27
C ALA A 152 -3.40 18.27 0.38
N ARG A 153 -3.12 19.24 1.26
CA ARG A 153 -3.90 20.48 1.42
C ARG A 153 -3.03 21.74 1.37
N SER A 154 -1.78 21.64 0.92
CA SER A 154 -0.82 22.76 0.94
C SER A 154 -1.21 23.93 0.03
N ASP A 155 -1.98 23.66 -1.03
CA ASP A 155 -2.48 24.66 -1.96
C ASP A 155 -3.94 24.38 -2.38
N SER A 156 -4.52 25.33 -3.13
CA SER A 156 -5.92 25.25 -3.54
C SER A 156 -6.23 24.08 -4.47
N ALA A 157 -5.28 23.70 -5.35
CA ALA A 157 -5.48 22.59 -6.27
C ALA A 157 -5.44 21.26 -5.53
N SER A 158 -4.44 21.05 -4.66
CA SER A 158 -4.34 19.85 -3.82
C SER A 158 -5.53 19.71 -2.89
N ARG A 159 -5.99 20.82 -2.28
CA ARG A 159 -7.20 20.80 -1.46
C ARG A 159 -8.44 20.38 -2.24
N LEU A 160 -8.63 20.88 -3.46
CA LEU A 160 -9.77 20.48 -4.30
C LEU A 160 -9.69 19.01 -4.69
N ALA A 161 -8.49 18.51 -5.05
CA ALA A 161 -8.27 17.10 -5.33
C ALA A 161 -8.55 16.22 -4.10
N PHE A 162 -8.11 16.67 -2.91
CA PHE A 162 -8.40 16.02 -1.63
C PHE A 162 -9.91 15.91 -1.41
N GLU A 163 -10.63 17.03 -1.48
CA GLU A 163 -12.08 17.07 -1.24
C GLU A 163 -12.84 16.22 -2.26
N ALA A 164 -12.43 16.23 -3.53
CA ALA A 164 -13.02 15.41 -4.59
C ALA A 164 -12.83 13.91 -4.35
N ALA A 165 -11.62 13.46 -3.99
CA ALA A 165 -11.32 12.05 -3.74
C ALA A 165 -12.10 11.51 -2.53
N VAL A 166 -12.18 12.28 -1.44
CA VAL A 166 -12.99 11.94 -0.26
C VAL A 166 -14.47 11.84 -0.62
N ALA A 167 -15.00 12.83 -1.35
CA ALA A 167 -16.40 12.84 -1.76
C ALA A 167 -16.73 11.65 -2.69
N SER A 168 -15.83 11.33 -3.62
CA SER A 168 -15.94 10.18 -4.52
C SER A 168 -16.08 8.87 -3.73
N LEU A 169 -15.29 8.71 -2.66
CA LEU A 169 -15.35 7.54 -1.77
C LEU A 169 -16.54 7.54 -0.79
N GLY A 170 -17.45 8.51 -0.89
CA GLY A 170 -18.66 8.61 -0.06
C GLY A 170 -18.38 8.96 1.40
N GLU A 171 -17.20 9.52 1.70
CA GLU A 171 -16.78 9.79 3.07
C GLU A 171 -17.31 11.14 3.53
N THR A 172 -17.98 11.15 4.69
CA THR A 172 -18.53 12.37 5.30
C THR A 172 -18.02 12.52 6.72
N GLY A 173 -17.89 13.75 7.20
CA GLY A 173 -17.49 14.03 8.57
C GLY A 173 -16.01 13.82 8.89
N LEU A 174 -15.24 13.11 8.03
CA LEU A 174 -13.78 12.99 8.09
C LEU A 174 -13.27 12.66 9.51
N GLN A 175 -13.97 11.74 10.19
CA GLN A 175 -13.53 11.13 11.44
C GLN A 175 -12.73 9.89 11.08
N GLY A 176 -11.43 9.93 11.32
CA GLY A 176 -10.50 9.00 10.71
C GLY A 176 -9.21 8.85 11.48
N THR A 177 -8.19 8.32 10.82
CA THR A 177 -6.87 8.15 11.38
C THR A 177 -6.06 9.46 11.31
N HIS A 178 -5.27 9.72 12.35
CA HIS A 178 -4.24 10.77 12.39
C HIS A 178 -2.85 10.24 12.05
N TYR A 179 -2.79 8.97 11.67
CA TYR A 179 -1.54 8.26 11.50
C TYR A 179 -1.21 8.07 10.04
N GLU A 180 0.03 7.68 9.83
CA GLU A 180 0.60 7.43 8.52
C GLU A 180 -0.24 6.38 7.76
N SER A 181 -0.93 6.83 6.71
CA SER A 181 -1.89 5.98 5.99
C SER A 181 -2.04 6.41 4.54
N TRP A 182 -2.71 5.59 3.75
CA TRP A 182 -3.05 5.92 2.36
C TRP A 182 -3.88 7.20 2.25
N ALA A 183 -4.62 7.57 3.30
CA ALA A 183 -5.48 8.73 3.28
C ALA A 183 -4.74 10.08 3.28
N GLU A 184 -3.42 10.07 3.52
CA GLU A 184 -2.57 11.26 3.36
C GLU A 184 -2.36 11.64 1.88
N ILE A 185 -2.56 10.72 0.94
CA ILE A 185 -2.54 10.98 -0.51
C ILE A 185 -3.86 10.46 -1.11
N PRO A 186 -4.96 11.21 -0.93
CA PRO A 186 -6.32 10.69 -1.06
C PRO A 186 -6.71 10.29 -2.49
N TRP A 187 -6.17 10.95 -3.52
CA TRP A 187 -6.42 10.59 -4.93
C TRP A 187 -5.75 9.26 -5.31
N GLU A 188 -4.58 8.95 -4.73
CA GLU A 188 -3.93 7.65 -4.92
C GLU A 188 -4.65 6.53 -4.16
N ARG A 189 -5.14 6.83 -2.95
CA ARG A 189 -6.03 5.93 -2.20
C ARG A 189 -7.33 5.68 -2.96
N GLU A 190 -7.96 6.72 -3.49
CA GLU A 190 -9.14 6.59 -4.34
C GLU A 190 -8.83 5.67 -5.52
N LEU A 191 -7.74 5.93 -6.25
CA LEU A 191 -7.33 5.10 -7.38
C LEU A 191 -7.19 3.62 -7.00
N LEU A 192 -6.51 3.30 -5.88
CA LEU A 192 -6.39 1.92 -5.39
C LEU A 192 -7.76 1.27 -5.16
N LEU A 193 -8.65 1.98 -4.47
CA LEU A 193 -9.99 1.49 -4.15
C LEU A 193 -10.88 1.35 -5.39
N ARG A 194 -10.71 2.23 -6.37
CA ARG A 194 -11.42 2.17 -7.65
C ARG A 194 -10.95 1.02 -8.52
N LEU A 195 -9.65 0.70 -8.52
CA LEU A 195 -9.14 -0.52 -9.17
C LEU A 195 -9.68 -1.79 -8.50
N ALA A 196 -9.78 -1.79 -7.17
CA ALA A 196 -10.42 -2.88 -6.43
C ALA A 196 -11.91 -3.03 -6.81
N GLN A 197 -12.65 -1.92 -6.85
CA GLN A 197 -14.06 -1.88 -7.27
C GLN A 197 -14.24 -2.43 -8.69
N GLN A 198 -13.43 -1.96 -9.64
CA GLN A 198 -13.46 -2.45 -11.02
C GLN A 198 -13.15 -3.94 -11.09
N SER A 199 -12.12 -4.41 -10.39
CA SER A 199 -11.78 -5.84 -10.32
C SER A 199 -12.94 -6.70 -9.81
N LEU A 200 -13.73 -6.21 -8.84
CA LEU A 200 -14.94 -6.90 -8.36
C LEU A 200 -16.05 -6.89 -9.41
N ASN A 201 -16.33 -5.74 -10.01
CA ASN A 201 -17.39 -5.58 -11.02
C ASN A 201 -17.10 -6.35 -12.32
N ASP A 202 -15.84 -6.44 -12.74
CA ASP A 202 -15.40 -7.20 -13.92
C ASP A 202 -15.36 -8.72 -13.68
N GLY A 203 -15.63 -9.16 -12.44
CA GLY A 203 -15.58 -10.57 -12.06
C GLY A 203 -14.16 -11.13 -12.01
N ASN A 204 -13.15 -10.28 -11.83
CA ASN A 204 -11.76 -10.69 -11.60
C ASN A 204 -11.49 -11.08 -10.15
N ALA A 205 -12.37 -10.67 -9.22
CA ALA A 205 -12.43 -11.14 -7.85
C ALA A 205 -13.87 -11.27 -7.34
N ARG A 206 -14.12 -12.18 -6.39
CA ARG A 206 -15.37 -12.21 -5.61
C ARG A 206 -15.24 -11.43 -4.31
N ALA A 207 -14.03 -11.34 -3.76
CA ALA A 207 -13.73 -10.57 -2.56
C ALA A 207 -12.32 -9.98 -2.64
N ILE A 208 -12.16 -8.79 -2.06
CA ILE A 208 -10.86 -8.14 -1.90
C ILE A 208 -10.72 -7.75 -0.42
N VAL A 209 -9.61 -8.19 0.18
CA VAL A 209 -9.27 -7.93 1.57
C VAL A 209 -7.89 -7.28 1.62
N PHE A 210 -7.82 -6.10 2.23
CA PHE A 210 -6.58 -5.45 2.57
C PHE A 210 -6.06 -5.98 3.90
N VAL A 211 -4.74 -6.05 4.04
CA VAL A 211 -4.06 -6.43 5.28
C VAL A 211 -3.00 -5.39 5.57
N SER A 212 -3.01 -4.79 6.76
CA SER A 212 -2.13 -3.65 7.08
C SER A 212 -1.58 -3.63 8.51
N GLY A 213 -0.40 -3.03 8.67
CA GLY A 213 0.33 -2.93 9.94
C GLY A 213 0.32 -1.53 10.55
N ASP A 214 1.45 -1.16 11.17
CA ASP A 214 1.76 0.16 11.75
C ASP A 214 0.99 0.56 13.03
N GLN A 215 -0.34 0.49 13.06
CA GLN A 215 -1.13 1.09 14.13
C GLN A 215 -1.03 0.44 15.53
N HIS A 216 -0.30 -0.67 15.69
CA HIS A 216 -0.12 -1.36 16.97
C HIS A 216 -1.44 -1.73 17.71
N TRP A 217 -2.57 -1.87 16.99
CA TRP A 217 -3.81 -2.51 17.44
C TRP A 217 -4.45 -3.32 16.30
N GLY A 218 -5.40 -4.20 16.63
CA GLY A 218 -6.15 -4.97 15.64
C GLY A 218 -7.49 -4.34 15.32
N GLU A 219 -7.82 -4.16 14.04
CA GLU A 219 -9.10 -3.64 13.55
C GLU A 219 -9.61 -4.47 12.38
N LEU A 220 -10.93 -4.60 12.28
CA LEU A 220 -11.61 -5.10 11.08
C LEU A 220 -12.52 -4.00 10.55
N MET A 221 -12.21 -3.49 9.36
CA MET A 221 -12.99 -2.46 8.70
C MET A 221 -13.70 -3.05 7.48
N ARG A 222 -14.95 -2.63 7.26
CA ARG A 222 -15.67 -2.79 6.00
C ARG A 222 -15.95 -1.40 5.43
N LYS A 223 -15.51 -1.14 4.20
CA LYS A 223 -15.79 0.10 3.49
C LYS A 223 -16.72 -0.17 2.31
N GLU A 224 -17.78 0.64 2.22
CA GLU A 224 -18.60 0.74 1.01
C GLU A 224 -17.90 1.68 0.02
N LEU A 225 -17.81 1.23 -1.22
CA LEU A 225 -17.37 2.02 -2.37
C LEU A 225 -18.63 2.38 -3.16
N PRO A 226 -19.04 3.65 -3.21
CA PRO A 226 -20.21 4.06 -3.98
C PRO A 226 -20.05 3.73 -5.47
N ALA A 227 -21.18 3.53 -6.16
CA ALA A 227 -21.19 3.34 -7.61
C ALA A 227 -20.47 4.51 -8.31
N HIS A 228 -19.71 4.21 -9.36
CA HIS A 228 -18.93 5.20 -10.10
C HIS A 228 -19.05 4.92 -11.60
N ALA A 229 -19.18 5.98 -12.40
CA ALA A 229 -19.40 5.86 -13.84
C ALA A 229 -18.33 4.99 -14.54
N ASP A 230 -17.07 5.14 -14.12
CA ASP A 230 -15.93 4.44 -14.75
C ASP A 230 -15.56 3.10 -14.08
N PHE A 231 -15.98 2.85 -12.83
CA PHE A 231 -15.54 1.68 -12.04
C PHE A 231 -16.66 0.72 -11.68
N GLY A 232 -17.90 1.03 -12.08
CA GLY A 232 -19.07 0.16 -11.99
C GLY A 232 -19.92 0.37 -10.73
N ASP A 233 -20.72 -0.64 -10.42
CA ASP A 233 -21.67 -0.63 -9.32
C ASP A 233 -20.99 -0.53 -7.94
N ALA A 234 -21.79 -0.20 -6.93
CA ALA A 234 -21.32 -0.12 -5.55
C ALA A 234 -20.80 -1.48 -5.07
N GLN A 235 -19.68 -1.47 -4.34
CA GLN A 235 -18.99 -2.68 -3.86
C GLN A 235 -18.53 -2.52 -2.42
N PHE A 236 -18.21 -3.65 -1.77
CA PHE A 236 -17.58 -3.64 -0.45
C PHE A 236 -16.16 -4.17 -0.51
N VAL A 237 -15.26 -3.52 0.23
CA VAL A 237 -13.92 -4.01 0.51
C VAL A 237 -13.70 -4.08 2.01
N PHE A 238 -12.75 -4.93 2.41
CA PHE A 238 -12.46 -5.18 3.82
C PHE A 238 -11.00 -4.91 4.11
N GLU A 239 -10.68 -4.55 5.34
CA GLU A 239 -9.32 -4.48 5.82
C GLU A 239 -9.22 -5.12 7.18
N VAL A 240 -8.16 -5.91 7.37
CA VAL A 240 -7.73 -6.41 8.67
C VAL A 240 -6.41 -5.73 8.99
N SER A 241 -6.41 -4.87 10.02
CA SER A 241 -5.17 -4.37 10.58
C SER A 241 -4.76 -5.21 11.78
N ALA A 242 -3.46 -5.39 11.98
CA ALA A 242 -2.93 -6.15 13.10
C ALA A 242 -1.79 -5.41 13.79
N ARG A 243 -1.79 -5.53 15.13
CA ARG A 243 -0.66 -5.16 15.98
C ARG A 243 0.51 -6.07 15.62
N ASP A 244 1.63 -5.47 15.18
CA ASP A 244 2.93 -6.12 15.01
C ASP A 244 3.21 -6.87 13.68
N MET A 245 2.57 -6.51 12.56
CA MET A 245 3.00 -7.01 11.22
C MET A 245 4.25 -6.33 10.67
N THR A 246 4.71 -5.26 11.32
CA THR A 246 5.89 -4.47 11.00
C THR A 246 6.71 -4.38 12.29
N GLN A 247 7.77 -5.18 12.41
CA GLN A 247 8.62 -5.28 13.60
C GLN A 247 10.10 -5.39 13.23
#